data_AF-A0A9P6S5A2-F1
#
_entry.id   AF-A0A9P6S5A2-F1
#
_cell.length_a   1.000
_cell.length_b   1.000
_cell.length_c   1.000
_cell.angle_alpha   90.00
_cell.angle_beta   90.00
_cell.angle_gamma   90.00
#
_symmetry.space_group_name_H-M   'P 1'
#
loop_
_entity.id
_entity.type
_entity.pdbx_description
1 polymer ?
#
loop_
_entity_poly.entity_id
_entity_poly.type
_entity_poly.pdbx_seq_one_letter_code
_entity_poly.pdbx_strand_id
1 'polypeptide(L)'
;MSVAAAAAKKAPTFFQTWFRVEVIPIYAVLGVACGGAGWYVTRLARGPDVTWDRKNNPHPWLNIDQETQLKLMTVKENQGFTKTYSRDRL
;
A
#
# COMPACT_ATOMS: atom_id res chain seq x y z
N MET A 1 4.23 26.13 59.57
CA MET A 1 4.82 25.40 58.44
C MET A 1 3.83 24.35 58.00
N SER A 2 3.25 24.44 56.79
CA SER A 2 2.52 23.33 56.20
C SER A 2 2.79 23.36 54.70
N VAL A 3 3.67 22.47 54.25
CA VAL A 3 3.97 22.27 52.84
C VAL A 3 2.87 21.38 52.30
N ALA A 4 2.03 21.93 51.43
CA ALA A 4 1.01 21.18 50.72
C ALA A 4 1.67 20.05 49.93
N ALA A 5 1.28 18.81 50.23
CA ALA A 5 1.72 17.64 49.50
C ALA A 5 1.33 17.78 48.02
N ALA A 6 2.32 17.92 47.14
CA ALA A 6 2.10 17.89 45.71
C ALA A 6 1.59 16.49 45.31
N ALA A 7 0.32 16.41 44.90
CA ALA A 7 -0.29 15.16 44.45
C ALA A 7 0.45 14.60 43.23
N ALA A 8 0.89 13.34 43.32
CA ALA A 8 1.55 12.64 42.23
C ALA A 8 0.58 12.46 41.04
N LYS A 9 0.91 13.04 39.89
CA LYS A 9 0.15 12.82 38.64
C LYS A 9 0.32 11.36 38.22
N LYS A 10 -0.78 10.61 38.12
CA LYS A 10 -0.75 9.23 37.59
C LYS A 10 -0.18 9.24 36.18
N ALA A 11 0.77 8.33 35.92
CA ALA A 11 1.28 8.10 34.58
C ALA A 11 0.14 7.68 33.64
N PRO A 12 0.14 8.14 32.37
CA PRO A 12 -0.89 7.78 31.42
C PRO A 12 -0.88 6.27 31.19
N THR A 13 -2.07 5.67 31.09
CA THR A 13 -2.20 4.27 30.70
C THR A 13 -1.77 4.09 29.24
N PHE A 14 -1.40 2.86 28.88
CA PHE A 14 -0.97 2.53 27.52
C PHE A 14 -1.94 3.06 26.46
N PHE A 15 -3.24 2.80 26.60
CA PHE A 15 -4.26 3.28 25.67
C PHE A 15 -4.37 4.82 25.62
N GLN A 16 -4.15 5.52 26.73
CA GLN A 16 -4.11 6.99 26.74
C GLN A 16 -2.91 7.56 25.99
N THR A 17 -1.83 6.79 25.81
CA THR A 17 -0.66 7.19 25.01
C THR A 17 -0.89 6.92 23.52
N TRP A 18 -1.50 5.78 23.18
CA TRP A 18 -1.75 5.39 21.80
C TRP A 18 -2.89 6.17 21.13
N PHE A 19 -3.87 6.66 21.89
CA PHE A 19 -4.98 7.46 21.38
C PHE A 19 -4.84 8.97 21.60
N ARG A 20 -3.62 9.47 21.85
CA ARG A 20 -3.41 10.93 21.90
C ARG A 20 -3.58 11.53 20.51
N VAL A 21 -4.27 12.68 20.44
CA VAL A 21 -4.50 13.42 19.18
C VAL A 21 -3.20 13.72 18.43
N GLU A 22 -2.11 13.97 19.15
CA GLU A 22 -0.78 14.24 18.56
C GLU A 22 -0.14 13.01 17.88
N VAL A 23 -0.52 11.79 18.29
CA VAL A 23 0.10 10.53 17.83
C VAL A 23 -0.68 9.92 16.65
N ILE A 24 -2.01 10.09 16.62
CA ILE A 24 -2.89 9.60 15.54
C ILE A 24 -2.38 9.96 14.12
N PRO A 25 -2.00 11.22 13.81
CA PRO A 25 -1.52 11.55 12.46
C PRO A 25 -0.23 10.82 12.08
N ILE A 26 0.64 10.51 13.05
CA ILE A 26 1.90 9.80 12.81
C ILE A 26 1.61 8.37 12.34
N TYR A 27 0.74 7.66 13.05
CA TYR A 27 0.38 6.29 12.66
C TYR A 27 -0.48 6.25 11.40
N ALA A 28 -1.27 7.29 11.12
CA ALA A 28 -2.02 7.39 9.88
C ALA A 28 -1.08 7.46 8.66
N VAL A 29 -0.09 8.37 8.69
CA VAL A 29 0.89 8.49 7.59
C VAL A 29 1.74 7.22 7.47
N LEU A 30 2.17 6.64 8.58
CA LEU A 30 2.92 5.38 8.57
C LEU A 30 2.08 4.23 7.98
N GLY A 31 0.82 4.12 8.37
CA GLY A 31 -0.12 3.12 7.85
C GLY A 31 -0.34 3.28 6.34
N VAL A 32 -0.53 4.52 5.87
CA VAL A 32 -0.64 4.81 4.44
C VAL A 32 0.65 4.50 3.70
N ALA A 33 1.81 4.82 4.27
CA ALA A 33 3.11 4.56 3.65
C ALA A 33 3.38 3.06 3.51
N CYS A 34 3.25 2.29 4.61
CA CYS A 34 3.45 0.85 4.60
C CYS A 34 2.40 0.13 3.74
N GLY A 35 1.13 0.55 3.84
CA GLY A 35 0.04 0.02 3.04
C GLY A 35 0.23 0.29 1.55
N GLY A 36 0.57 1.52 1.19
CA GLY A 36 0.84 1.94 -0.19
C GLY A 36 2.07 1.24 -0.78
N ALA A 37 3.14 1.08 0.00
CA ALA A 37 4.33 0.33 -0.42
C ALA A 37 4.00 -1.15 -0.65
N GLY A 38 3.30 -1.80 0.27
CA GLY A 38 2.87 -3.20 0.12
C GLY A 38 1.95 -3.40 -1.09
N TRP A 39 0.97 -2.50 -1.26
CA TRP A 39 0.10 -2.51 -2.43
C TRP A 39 0.88 -2.34 -3.74
N TYR A 40 1.86 -1.43 -3.78
CA TYR A 40 2.61 -1.18 -5.00
C TYR A 40 3.55 -2.35 -5.36
N VAL A 41 4.20 -2.95 -4.36
CA VAL A 41 5.01 -4.16 -4.57
C VAL A 41 4.14 -5.31 -5.07
N THR A 42 2.95 -5.53 -4.51
CA THR A 42 2.03 -6.56 -5.02
C THR A 42 1.56 -6.29 -6.45
N ARG A 43 1.34 -5.03 -6.83
CA ARG A 43 1.07 -4.65 -8.23
C ARG A 43 2.25 -4.96 -9.16
N LEU A 44 3.48 -4.66 -8.75
CA LEU A 44 4.70 -4.91 -9.53
C LEU A 44 5.01 -6.41 -9.65
N ALA A 45 4.84 -7.15 -8.55
CA ALA A 45 4.93 -8.62 -8.54
C ALA A 45 3.94 -9.25 -9.52
N ARG A 46 2.81 -8.58 -9.77
CA ARG A 46 1.80 -8.93 -10.77
C ARG A 46 2.07 -8.42 -12.19
N GLY A 47 3.27 -7.95 -12.50
CA GLY A 47 3.66 -7.55 -13.85
C GLY A 47 3.81 -8.71 -14.83
N PRO A 48 3.71 -8.45 -16.15
CA PRO A 48 3.89 -9.46 -17.19
C PRO A 48 5.33 -9.95 -17.36
N ASP A 49 6.30 -9.21 -16.84
CA ASP A 49 7.73 -9.60 -16.84
C ASP A 49 8.05 -10.60 -15.72
N VAL A 50 7.12 -10.85 -14.79
CA VAL A 50 7.33 -11.69 -13.61
C VAL A 50 6.59 -13.01 -13.76
N THR A 51 7.34 -14.09 -13.96
CA THR A 51 6.81 -15.46 -14.05
C THR A 51 6.73 -16.11 -12.67
N TRP A 52 5.50 -16.37 -12.19
CA TRP A 52 5.24 -17.13 -10.95
C TRP A 52 4.96 -18.60 -11.25
N ASP A 53 4.02 -18.90 -12.13
CA ASP A 53 3.82 -20.25 -12.65
C ASP A 53 4.74 -20.56 -13.84
N ARG A 54 5.83 -21.29 -13.56
CA ARG A 54 6.79 -21.75 -14.58
C ARG A 54 6.33 -22.97 -15.36
N LYS A 55 5.26 -23.65 -14.95
CA LYS A 55 4.79 -24.90 -15.55
C LYS A 55 3.66 -24.66 -16.54
N ASN A 56 2.60 -23.96 -16.13
CA ASN A 56 1.43 -23.75 -16.99
C ASN A 56 1.43 -22.41 -17.73
N ASN A 57 2.20 -21.42 -17.25
CA ASN A 57 2.30 -20.11 -17.90
C ASN A 57 3.73 -19.53 -17.84
N PRO A 58 4.73 -20.22 -18.43
CA PRO A 58 6.14 -19.80 -18.36
C PRO A 58 6.40 -18.43 -19.00
N HIS A 59 5.55 -18.01 -19.94
CA HIS A 59 5.71 -16.80 -20.75
C HIS A 59 4.46 -15.91 -20.65
N PRO A 60 4.22 -15.26 -19.49
CA PRO A 60 3.01 -14.48 -19.24
C PRO A 60 2.79 -13.34 -20.25
N TRP A 61 3.88 -12.77 -20.78
CA TRP A 61 3.84 -11.71 -21.78
C TRP A 61 3.18 -12.09 -23.12
N LEU A 62 3.07 -13.37 -23.45
CA LEU A 62 2.42 -13.82 -24.69
C LEU A 62 0.90 -13.63 -24.68
N ASN A 63 0.29 -13.42 -23.51
CA ASN A 63 -1.16 -13.27 -23.36
C ASN A 63 -1.61 -11.80 -23.38
N ILE A 64 -0.76 -10.89 -23.83
CA ILE A 64 -1.01 -9.44 -23.81
C ILE A 64 -1.28 -8.96 -25.22
N ASP A 65 -2.42 -8.32 -25.38
CA ASP A 65 -2.82 -7.70 -26.64
C ASP A 65 -2.30 -6.27 -26.73
N GLN A 66 -2.10 -5.77 -27.95
CA GLN A 66 -1.56 -4.44 -28.22
C GLN A 66 -2.46 -3.31 -27.69
N GLU A 67 -3.77 -3.58 -27.58
CA GLU A 67 -4.74 -2.64 -27.01
C GLU A 67 -4.72 -2.59 -25.47
N THR A 68 -3.85 -3.37 -24.81
CA THR A 68 -3.79 -3.48 -23.34
C THR A 68 -2.82 -2.48 -22.74
N GLN A 69 -3.31 -1.62 -21.85
CA GLN A 69 -2.49 -0.71 -21.06
C GLN A 69 -1.76 -1.46 -19.93
N LEU A 70 -0.43 -1.56 -20.03
CA LEU A 70 0.42 -2.17 -19.00
C LEU A 70 0.80 -1.20 -17.86
N LYS A 71 0.88 0.10 -18.19
CA LYS A 71 1.27 1.15 -17.24
C LYS A 71 0.20 1.31 -16.15
N LEU A 72 0.56 1.89 -15.00
CA LEU A 72 -0.39 2.15 -13.93
C LEU A 72 -1.49 3.14 -14.36
N MET A 73 -1.09 4.17 -15.09
CA MET A 73 -1.99 5.20 -15.60
C MET A 73 -1.46 5.76 -16.91
N THR A 74 -2.37 6.32 -17.69
CA THR A 74 -2.06 7.03 -18.92
C THR A 74 -2.45 8.48 -18.73
N VAL A 75 -1.52 9.40 -18.99
CA VAL A 75 -1.73 10.85 -18.76
C VAL A 75 -2.55 11.48 -19.89
N LYS A 76 -2.52 10.89 -21.09
CA LYS A 76 -3.24 11.38 -22.26
C LYS A 76 -4.43 10.47 -22.55
N GLU A 77 -5.62 11.04 -22.56
CA GLU A 77 -6.84 10.37 -23.03
C GLU A 77 -6.72 10.09 -24.54
N ASN A 78 -7.18 8.93 -25.01
CA ASN A 78 -7.03 8.41 -26.38
C ASN A 78 -5.59 8.01 -26.82
N GLN A 79 -4.85 7.26 -25.99
CA GLN A 79 -3.64 6.55 -26.44
C GLN A 79 -3.93 5.24 -27.20
N GLY A 80 -5.20 4.94 -27.49
CA GLY A 80 -5.60 3.74 -28.23
C GLY A 80 -5.65 2.46 -27.39
N PHE A 81 -5.56 2.55 -26.07
CA PHE A 81 -5.77 1.40 -25.19
C PHE A 81 -7.25 1.25 -24.85
N THR A 82 -7.82 0.08 -25.12
CA THR A 82 -9.22 -0.25 -24.83
C THR A 82 -9.36 -1.03 -23.52
N LYS A 83 -8.27 -1.64 -23.03
CA LYS A 83 -8.25 -2.54 -21.87
C LYS A 83 -7.14 -2.17 -20.89
N THR A 84 -7.39 -2.38 -19.60
CA THR A 84 -6.38 -2.31 -18.55
C THR A 84 -5.84 -3.70 -18.26
N TYR A 85 -4.52 -3.83 -18.11
CA TYR A 85 -3.90 -5.11 -17.77
C TYR A 85 -4.39 -5.65 -16.42
N SER A 86 -4.91 -6.88 -16.42
CA SER A 86 -5.19 -7.68 -15.22
C SER A 86 -4.43 -8.99 -15.28
N ARG A 87 -4.03 -9.50 -14.11
CA ARG A 87 -3.38 -10.80 -13.95
C ARG A 87 -4.23 -11.69 -13.06
N ASP A 88 -4.98 -12.58 -13.71
CA ASP A 88 -5.88 -13.52 -13.03
C ASP A 88 -5.21 -14.88 -12.79
N ARG A 89 -4.21 -15.21 -13.62
CA ARG A 89 -3.42 -16.46 -13.52
C ARG A 89 -2.06 -16.15 -12.90
N LEU A 90 -1.84 -16.64 -11.68
CA LEU A 90 -0.57 -16.58 -10.95
C LEU A 90 0.26 -17.83 -11.24
#